data_AF-A0A522RZJ4-F1
#
_entry.id   AF-A0A522RZJ4-F1
#
_cell.length_a   1.000
_cell.length_b   1.000
_cell.length_c   1.000
_cell.angle_alpha   90.00
_cell.angle_beta   90.00
_cell.angle_gamma   90.00
#
_symmetry.space_group_name_H-M   'P 1'
#
loop_
_entity.id
_entity.type
_entity.pdbx_description
1 polymer ?
#
loop_
_entity_poly.entity_id
_entity_poly.type
_entity_poly.pdbx_seq_one_letter_code
_entity_poly.pdbx_strand_id
1 'polypeptide(L)'
;MQQFKIDRDLRSLVSSHKGGNGKKLSYLPWAMTVGLAGAPQQRVVEFDQSRAEWEVFGGAVVAIDHVYEDGAVQRIYLPVQDSRFRSIEFGSLTARDVGDAISRCRAKAIACTTGIGLDLYANFGGNGEEFAKAIGKIGPTTDLHQVEPVVKVVEETGAEYIEWAFALAAVKLADPHFLWEVEVREIIDRETGEVAMRPYKPSGTGFSVGVTVTYRNRKHTEWLPIMGTAMVQTRNGLRKLGNQSLTDPSASDWNKSVMRGLTKAIAVASGYGLAVYAKLDTDAQSDGDADDAPPQSARPTPVRSVPKSNPPSPQPNRPRQSTRPAMAQAPAPKAGGTVLEQIKELATATHTEVAHIAAWCGVDSLENATDADRTEILRLLQTKQSRLAARQAAAA
;
A
#
# COMPACT_ATOMS: atom_id res chain seq x y z
N MET A 1 26.96 11.25 4.88
CA MET A 1 25.71 10.48 5.03
C MET A 1 25.31 10.54 6.50
N GLN A 2 24.13 11.07 6.80
CA GLN A 2 23.69 11.28 8.19
C GLN A 2 23.60 9.94 8.94
N GLN A 3 24.09 9.90 10.18
CA GLN A 3 24.10 8.67 10.99
C GLN A 3 22.67 8.23 11.34
N PHE A 4 22.32 6.99 10.99
CA PHE A 4 21.06 6.35 11.40
C PHE A 4 21.12 5.98 12.89
N LYS A 5 20.19 6.50 13.69
CA LYS A 5 20.11 6.32 15.15
C LYS A 5 18.69 6.03 15.59
N ILE A 6 18.53 4.95 16.35
CA ILE A 6 17.23 4.44 16.81
C ILE A 6 17.08 4.45 18.33
N ASP A 7 18.14 4.77 19.06
CA ASP A 7 18.26 4.62 20.52
C ASP A 7 17.74 5.82 21.32
N ARG A 8 17.19 6.84 20.65
CA ARG A 8 16.78 8.09 21.30
C ARG A 8 15.52 7.89 22.14
N ASP A 9 15.58 8.30 23.41
CA ASP A 9 14.37 8.41 24.23
C ASP A 9 13.55 9.64 23.82
N LEU A 10 12.35 9.38 23.33
CA LEU A 10 11.40 10.37 22.81
C LEU A 10 10.11 10.40 23.64
N ARG A 11 9.98 9.60 24.70
CA ARG A 11 8.71 9.41 25.44
C ARG A 11 8.07 10.71 25.90
N SER A 12 8.86 11.69 26.31
CA SER A 12 8.39 13.02 26.75
C SER A 12 7.87 13.89 25.61
N LEU A 13 8.19 13.56 24.36
CA LEU A 13 7.84 14.30 23.15
C LEU A 13 6.72 13.65 22.34
N VAL A 14 6.34 12.41 22.70
CA VAL A 14 5.28 11.67 22.03
C VAL A 14 3.93 12.31 22.33
N SER A 15 3.22 12.65 21.28
CA SER A 15 1.81 13.08 21.33
C SER A 15 0.90 11.89 21.10
N SER A 16 -0.30 11.92 21.67
CA SER A 16 -1.32 10.89 21.42
C SER A 16 -2.59 11.51 20.85
N HIS A 17 -3.14 10.87 19.82
CA HIS A 17 -4.45 11.21 19.27
C HIS A 17 -5.40 10.03 19.47
N LYS A 18 -6.61 10.30 19.97
CA LYS A 18 -7.67 9.29 20.02
C LYS A 18 -8.33 9.21 18.64
N GLY A 19 -8.08 8.14 17.91
CA GLY A 19 -8.82 7.87 16.67
C GLY A 19 -10.28 7.53 16.95
N GLY A 20 -11.13 7.60 15.91
CA GLY A 20 -12.57 7.34 16.02
C GLY A 20 -12.96 5.95 16.56
N ASN A 21 -12.03 4.99 16.57
CA ASN A 21 -12.24 3.62 17.08
C ASN A 21 -11.72 3.42 18.51
N GLY A 22 -11.38 4.49 19.25
CA GLY A 22 -10.84 4.42 20.61
C GLY A 22 -9.37 4.02 20.72
N LYS A 23 -8.73 3.55 19.64
CA LYS A 23 -7.28 3.34 19.58
C LYS A 23 -6.54 4.68 19.69
N LYS A 24 -5.62 4.78 20.66
CA LYS A 24 -4.67 5.88 20.75
C LYS A 24 -3.54 5.65 19.76
N LEU A 25 -3.31 6.59 18.87
CA LEU A 25 -2.13 6.61 18.02
C LEU A 25 -1.11 7.56 18.62
N SER A 26 0.07 7.01 18.89
CA SER A 26 1.23 7.75 19.33
C SER A 26 1.99 8.23 18.11
N TYR A 27 2.35 9.51 18.09
CA TYR A 27 3.14 10.09 16.99
C TYR A 27 4.06 11.17 17.54
N LEU A 28 5.15 11.41 16.81
CA LEU A 28 6.02 12.55 17.05
C LEU A 28 5.54 13.72 16.16
N PRO A 29 5.26 14.91 16.71
CA PRO A 29 4.88 16.07 15.90
C PRO A 29 5.93 16.36 14.83
N TRP A 30 5.51 16.67 13.61
CA TRP A 30 6.43 16.80 12.47
C TRP A 30 7.50 17.87 12.70
N ALA A 31 7.13 19.03 13.26
CA ALA A 31 8.06 20.14 13.50
C ALA A 31 9.14 19.74 14.53
N MET A 32 8.73 19.03 15.58
CA MET A 32 9.66 18.46 16.56
C MET A 32 10.59 17.44 15.88
N THR A 33 10.03 16.55 15.05
CA THR A 33 10.81 15.52 14.33
C THR A 33 11.89 16.16 13.44
N VAL A 34 11.54 17.21 12.68
CA VAL A 34 12.47 17.98 11.84
C VAL A 34 13.58 18.61 12.68
N GLY A 35 13.23 19.27 13.79
CA GLY A 35 14.20 19.87 14.70
C GLY A 35 15.17 18.85 15.32
N LEU A 36 14.65 17.71 15.78
CA LEU A 36 15.44 16.63 16.36
C LEU A 36 16.42 16.00 15.36
N ALA A 37 16.08 16.01 14.07
CA ALA A 37 16.92 15.52 12.98
C ALA A 37 17.91 16.56 12.45
N GLY A 38 17.96 17.77 13.03
CA GLY A 38 18.85 18.83 12.58
C GLY A 38 18.39 19.53 11.31
N ALA A 39 17.07 19.59 11.08
CA ALA A 39 16.45 20.23 9.91
C ALA A 39 17.02 19.73 8.55
N PRO A 40 16.99 18.41 8.28
CA PRO A 40 17.55 17.86 7.06
C PRO A 40 16.80 18.36 5.82
N GLN A 41 17.48 18.38 4.68
CA GLN A 41 16.86 18.78 3.42
C GLN A 41 15.77 17.80 3.02
N GLN A 42 14.54 18.32 2.90
CA GLN A 42 13.37 17.57 2.44
C GLN A 42 12.63 18.37 1.38
N ARG A 43 12.26 17.72 0.28
CA ARG A 43 11.45 18.30 -0.79
C ARG A 43 10.10 17.60 -0.86
N VAL A 44 9.04 18.39 -1.02
CA VAL A 44 7.74 17.83 -1.41
C VAL A 44 7.85 17.41 -2.86
N VAL A 45 7.39 16.19 -3.16
CA VAL A 45 7.37 15.70 -4.54
C VAL A 45 6.15 16.29 -5.23
N GLU A 46 6.38 16.94 -6.35
CA GLU A 46 5.32 17.38 -7.25
C GLU A 46 5.09 16.29 -8.32
N PHE A 47 3.84 15.85 -8.40
CA PHE A 47 3.31 14.94 -9.39
C PHE A 47 2.59 15.75 -10.47
N ASP A 48 2.59 15.22 -11.70
CA ASP A 48 1.91 15.82 -12.85
C ASP A 48 2.21 17.34 -13.00
N GLN A 49 3.48 17.70 -12.74
CA GLN A 49 4.07 19.03 -12.86
C GLN A 49 3.45 20.15 -12.00
N SER A 50 2.50 19.85 -11.11
CA SER A 50 1.82 20.91 -10.35
C SER A 50 1.13 20.49 -9.05
N ARG A 51 0.98 19.19 -8.76
CA ARG A 51 0.21 18.70 -7.61
C ARG A 51 1.11 18.01 -6.59
N ALA A 52 0.91 18.26 -5.31
CA ALA A 52 1.67 17.58 -4.25
C ALA A 52 1.10 16.19 -3.92
N GLU A 53 -0.10 15.92 -4.42
CA GLU A 53 -0.84 14.67 -4.27
C GLU A 53 -0.95 13.93 -5.61
N TRP A 54 -0.88 12.60 -5.54
CA TRP A 54 -0.98 11.70 -6.67
C TRP A 54 -2.17 10.77 -6.47
N GLU A 55 -3.02 10.64 -7.50
CA GLU A 55 -4.18 9.77 -7.45
C GLU A 55 -3.76 8.29 -7.46
N VAL A 56 -4.21 7.56 -6.45
CA VAL A 56 -3.95 6.12 -6.30
C VAL A 56 -5.21 5.44 -5.81
N PHE A 57 -5.81 4.63 -6.68
CA PHE A 57 -7.05 3.89 -6.43
C PHE A 57 -8.19 4.74 -5.85
N GLY A 58 -8.53 5.83 -6.54
CA GLY A 58 -9.60 6.77 -6.15
C GLY A 58 -9.31 7.59 -4.89
N GLY A 59 -8.21 7.33 -4.19
CA GLY A 59 -7.68 8.15 -3.10
C GLY A 59 -6.42 8.89 -3.54
N ALA A 60 -5.65 9.37 -2.57
CA ALA A 60 -4.45 10.15 -2.83
C ALA A 60 -3.27 9.72 -1.97
N VAL A 61 -2.06 9.92 -2.50
CA VAL A 61 -0.80 9.83 -1.75
C VAL A 61 0.01 11.10 -1.94
N VAL A 62 0.80 11.47 -0.94
CA VAL A 62 1.84 12.50 -1.04
C VAL A 62 3.20 11.83 -0.90
N ALA A 63 4.26 12.47 -1.39
CA ALA A 63 5.61 12.00 -1.15
C ALA A 63 6.58 13.09 -0.73
N ILE A 64 7.58 12.66 0.05
CA ILE A 64 8.70 13.48 0.50
C ILE A 64 9.99 12.83 0.01
N ASP A 65 10.82 13.62 -0.66
CA ASP A 65 12.21 13.31 -0.94
C ASP A 65 13.07 13.80 0.22
N HIS A 66 13.69 12.88 0.94
CA HIS A 66 14.77 13.21 1.88
C HIS A 66 16.10 13.16 1.13
N VAL A 67 16.85 14.25 1.18
CA VAL A 67 18.14 14.39 0.49
C VAL A 67 19.25 14.20 1.51
N TYR A 68 20.08 13.18 1.30
CA TYR A 68 21.26 12.92 2.10
C TYR A 68 22.39 13.91 1.77
N GLU A 69 23.34 14.05 2.68
CA GLU A 69 24.50 14.94 2.52
C GLU A 69 25.35 14.65 1.27
N ASP A 70 25.37 13.38 0.83
CA ASP A 70 26.07 12.93 -0.38
C ASP A 70 25.24 13.10 -1.66
N GLY A 71 24.05 13.70 -1.55
CA GLY A 71 23.13 13.93 -2.67
C GLY A 71 22.20 12.76 -3.00
N ALA A 72 22.35 11.60 -2.34
CA ALA A 72 21.41 10.51 -2.50
C ALA A 72 20.00 10.93 -2.03
N VAL A 73 18.96 10.35 -2.64
CA VAL A 73 17.56 10.70 -2.33
C VAL A 73 16.79 9.45 -1.91
N GLN A 74 16.14 9.51 -0.76
CA GLN A 74 15.14 8.53 -0.35
C GLN A 74 13.74 9.16 -0.45
N ARG A 75 12.93 8.65 -1.38
CA ARG A 75 11.52 9.03 -1.50
C ARG A 75 10.65 8.20 -0.58
N ILE A 76 9.71 8.84 0.11
CA ILE A 76 8.78 8.18 1.04
C ILE A 76 7.36 8.63 0.70
N TYR A 77 6.44 7.68 0.62
CA TYR A 77 5.04 7.93 0.32
C TYR A 77 4.16 7.80 1.56
N LEU A 78 3.06 8.55 1.59
CA LEU A 78 2.03 8.43 2.60
C LEU A 78 0.63 8.71 2.02
N PRO A 79 -0.39 7.89 2.31
CA PRO A 79 -1.77 8.17 1.92
C PRO A 79 -2.32 9.43 2.59
N VAL A 80 -3.17 10.16 1.87
CA VAL A 80 -4.00 11.23 2.44
C VAL A 80 -5.21 10.60 3.11
N GLN A 81 -5.38 10.87 4.40
CA GLN A 81 -6.37 10.20 5.25
C GLN A 81 -7.07 11.18 6.18
N ASP A 82 -8.32 10.87 6.51
CA ASP A 82 -9.14 11.58 7.51
C ASP A 82 -8.64 11.32 8.95
N SER A 83 -9.27 11.96 9.94
CA SER A 83 -8.99 11.77 11.37
C SER A 83 -9.27 10.36 11.90
N ARG A 84 -9.94 9.52 11.10
CA ARG A 84 -10.21 8.10 11.38
C ARG A 84 -9.28 7.19 10.58
N PHE A 85 -8.25 7.72 9.93
CA PHE A 85 -7.26 6.99 9.14
C PHE A 85 -7.86 6.25 7.94
N ARG A 86 -8.95 6.78 7.41
CA ARG A 86 -9.55 6.30 6.16
C ARG A 86 -9.05 7.18 5.03
N SER A 87 -8.72 6.56 3.90
CA SER A 87 -8.36 7.30 2.69
C SER A 87 -9.48 8.25 2.31
N ILE A 88 -9.12 9.50 2.01
CA ILE A 88 -10.05 10.49 1.48
C ILE A 88 -10.12 10.30 -0.04
N GLU A 89 -11.31 10.38 -0.61
CA GLU A 89 -11.51 10.33 -2.06
C GLU A 89 -10.81 11.51 -2.74
N PHE A 90 -10.14 11.25 -3.85
CA PHE A 90 -9.29 12.21 -4.54
C PHE A 90 -10.03 13.50 -4.95
N GLY A 91 -11.26 13.37 -5.44
CA GLY A 91 -12.10 14.52 -5.81
C GLY A 91 -12.61 15.35 -4.63
N SER A 92 -12.50 14.84 -3.40
CA SER A 92 -12.96 15.49 -2.17
C SER A 92 -11.82 16.10 -1.33
N LEU A 93 -10.58 16.07 -1.82
CA LEU A 93 -9.43 16.58 -1.08
C LEU A 93 -9.49 18.09 -0.91
N THR A 94 -9.17 18.55 0.29
CA THR A 94 -8.86 19.96 0.55
C THR A 94 -7.35 20.19 0.63
N ALA A 95 -6.91 21.43 0.41
CA ALA A 95 -5.51 21.81 0.62
C ALA A 95 -5.02 21.51 2.05
N ARG A 96 -5.93 21.52 3.04
CA ARG A 96 -5.62 21.15 4.42
C ARG A 96 -5.32 19.66 4.55
N ASP A 97 -6.10 18.80 3.92
CA ASP A 97 -5.87 17.35 3.95
C ASP A 97 -4.50 16.99 3.38
N VAL A 98 -4.15 17.63 2.25
CA VAL A 98 -2.85 17.47 1.59
C VAL A 98 -1.71 17.99 2.48
N GLY A 99 -1.86 19.19 3.07
CA GLY A 99 -0.86 19.77 3.97
C GLY A 99 -0.61 18.92 5.24
N ASP A 100 -1.67 18.37 5.84
CA ASP A 100 -1.58 17.47 6.99
C ASP A 100 -0.91 16.14 6.61
N ALA A 101 -1.19 15.62 5.41
CA ALA A 101 -0.52 14.42 4.89
C ALA A 101 0.97 14.68 4.62
N ILE A 102 1.34 15.81 4.01
CA ILE A 102 2.74 16.22 3.77
C ILE A 102 3.50 16.28 5.10
N SER A 103 2.91 16.90 6.11
CA SER A 103 3.49 17.03 7.45
C SER A 103 3.77 15.67 8.10
N ARG A 104 2.80 14.74 8.03
CA ARG A 104 2.98 13.36 8.50
C ARG A 104 4.03 12.61 7.68
N CYS A 105 4.05 12.82 6.36
CA CYS A 105 5.01 12.19 5.46
C CYS A 105 6.44 12.65 5.75
N ARG A 106 6.66 13.93 6.11
CA ARG A 106 7.97 14.44 6.55
C ARG A 106 8.48 13.71 7.79
N ALA A 107 7.61 13.49 8.78
CA ALA A 107 7.96 12.76 9.99
C ALA A 107 8.30 11.30 9.69
N LYS A 108 7.48 10.62 8.85
CA LYS A 108 7.78 9.26 8.38
C LYS A 108 9.09 9.19 7.61
N ALA A 109 9.38 10.18 6.76
CA ALA A 109 10.61 10.21 5.99
C ALA A 109 11.84 10.30 6.89
N ILE A 110 11.82 11.17 7.91
CA ILE A 110 12.89 11.25 8.91
C ILE A 110 13.02 9.91 9.66
N ALA A 111 11.92 9.31 10.12
CA ALA A 111 11.99 8.01 10.79
C ALA A 111 12.65 6.94 9.90
N CYS A 112 12.30 6.90 8.61
CA CYS A 112 12.87 5.94 7.67
C CYS A 112 14.34 6.22 7.31
N THR A 113 14.80 7.49 7.32
CA THR A 113 16.15 7.84 6.86
C THR A 113 17.16 8.07 7.97
N THR A 114 16.71 8.48 9.16
CA THR A 114 17.57 8.80 10.31
C THR A 114 17.31 7.90 11.51
N GLY A 115 16.19 7.17 11.55
CA GLY A 115 15.80 6.32 12.68
C GLY A 115 15.04 7.06 13.79
N ILE A 116 15.01 8.40 13.78
CA ILE A 116 14.32 9.20 14.79
C ILE A 116 12.81 8.97 14.71
N GLY A 117 12.24 8.42 15.78
CA GLY A 117 10.81 8.09 15.86
C GLY A 117 10.41 6.82 15.11
N LEU A 118 11.36 6.04 14.60
CA LEU A 118 11.08 4.74 13.98
C LEU A 118 10.49 3.74 14.98
N ASP A 119 10.88 3.85 16.25
CA ASP A 119 10.40 3.04 17.37
C ASP A 119 8.87 3.16 17.56
N LEU A 120 8.27 4.30 17.20
CA LEU A 120 6.82 4.50 17.24
C LEU A 120 6.10 3.59 16.25
N TYR A 121 6.72 3.32 15.11
CA TYR A 121 6.18 2.40 14.10
C TYR A 121 6.42 0.93 14.47
N ALA A 122 7.35 0.66 15.38
CA ALA A 122 7.60 -0.66 15.97
C ALA A 122 6.85 -0.88 17.29
N ASN A 123 5.96 0.05 17.67
CA ASN A 123 5.15 0.01 18.90
C ASN A 123 5.95 0.10 20.23
N PHE A 124 7.09 0.78 20.24
CA PHE A 124 7.88 1.05 21.47
C PHE A 124 7.53 2.39 22.13
N GLY A 125 6.60 3.16 21.57
CA GLY A 125 5.97 4.30 22.26
C GLY A 125 6.91 5.46 22.59
N GLY A 126 7.96 5.68 21.79
CA GLY A 126 9.00 6.68 22.03
C GLY A 126 10.23 6.12 22.74
N ASN A 127 10.26 4.83 23.10
CA ASN A 127 11.37 4.21 23.81
C ASN A 127 12.42 3.64 22.84
N GLY A 128 13.19 4.53 22.22
CA GLY A 128 14.23 4.14 21.27
C GLY A 128 15.28 3.19 21.85
N GLU A 129 15.66 3.36 23.13
CA GLU A 129 16.62 2.46 23.78
C GLU A 129 16.13 1.01 23.85
N GLU A 130 14.85 0.81 24.16
CA GLU A 130 14.24 -0.52 24.21
C GLU A 130 14.08 -1.12 22.81
N PHE A 131 13.75 -0.28 21.82
CA PHE A 131 13.72 -0.69 20.42
C PHE A 131 15.11 -1.12 19.92
N ALA A 132 16.15 -0.36 20.23
CA ALA A 132 17.53 -0.69 19.90
C ALA A 132 17.99 -1.98 20.57
N LYS A 133 17.64 -2.19 21.85
CA LYS A 133 17.90 -3.46 22.57
C LYS A 133 17.18 -4.64 21.91
N ALA A 134 15.94 -4.46 21.46
CA ALA A 134 15.17 -5.51 20.79
C ALA A 134 15.78 -5.90 19.44
N ILE A 135 16.28 -4.92 18.66
CA ILE A 135 16.99 -5.19 17.39
C ILE A 135 18.34 -5.88 17.63
N GLY A 136 19.01 -5.56 18.73
CA GLY A 136 20.31 -6.10 19.07
C GLY A 136 21.47 -5.34 18.42
N LYS A 137 22.66 -5.95 18.44
CA LYS A 137 23.90 -5.31 17.98
C LYS A 137 24.12 -5.54 16.49
N ILE A 138 23.53 -4.67 15.67
CA ILE A 138 23.76 -4.62 14.22
C ILE A 138 24.60 -3.38 13.90
N GLY A 139 25.60 -3.53 13.03
CA GLY A 139 26.41 -2.44 12.50
C GLY A 139 26.93 -2.74 11.09
N PRO A 140 27.74 -1.85 10.50
CA PRO A 140 28.10 -1.91 9.08
C PRO A 140 28.79 -3.22 8.62
N THR A 141 29.45 -3.91 9.55
CA THR A 141 30.16 -5.17 9.29
C THR A 141 29.32 -6.42 9.61
N THR A 142 28.11 -6.26 10.15
CA THR A 142 27.24 -7.39 10.50
C THR A 142 26.79 -8.10 9.22
N ASP A 143 26.83 -9.44 9.25
CA ASP A 143 26.17 -10.27 8.25
C ASP A 143 24.73 -10.55 8.70
N LEU A 144 23.77 -9.97 7.98
CA LEU A 144 22.35 -10.07 8.32
C LEU A 144 21.77 -11.48 8.09
N HIS A 145 22.46 -12.35 7.36
CA HIS A 145 22.07 -13.78 7.26
C HIS A 145 22.21 -14.53 8.60
N GLN A 146 23.09 -14.05 9.49
CA GLN A 146 23.39 -14.70 10.78
C GLN A 146 22.63 -14.06 11.95
N VAL A 147 21.82 -13.04 11.68
CA VAL A 147 21.07 -12.32 12.72
C VAL A 147 19.69 -12.93 12.85
N GLU A 148 19.33 -13.37 14.06
CA GLU A 148 17.96 -13.78 14.38
C GLU A 148 17.03 -12.57 14.24
N PRO A 149 16.01 -12.61 13.38
CA PRO A 149 15.10 -11.48 13.19
C PRO A 149 14.16 -11.31 14.39
N VAL A 150 13.69 -10.08 14.61
CA VAL A 150 12.60 -9.87 15.57
C VAL A 150 11.27 -10.24 14.91
N VAL A 151 10.71 -11.36 15.35
CA VAL A 151 9.46 -11.93 14.81
C VAL A 151 8.24 -11.45 15.60
N LYS A 152 7.16 -11.17 14.87
CA LYS A 152 5.81 -10.94 15.39
C LYS A 152 4.91 -12.10 14.99
N VAL A 153 3.90 -12.36 15.79
CA VAL A 153 2.92 -13.42 15.55
C VAL A 153 1.55 -12.79 15.30
N VAL A 154 0.88 -13.20 14.23
CA VAL A 154 -0.52 -12.85 13.98
C VAL A 154 -1.40 -13.65 14.94
N GLU A 155 -2.13 -12.97 15.82
CA GLU A 155 -2.90 -13.63 16.90
C GLU A 155 -3.93 -14.63 16.36
N GLU A 156 -4.56 -14.33 15.22
CA GLU A 156 -5.63 -15.16 14.67
C GLU A 156 -5.13 -16.43 13.97
N THR A 157 -3.94 -16.40 13.38
CA THR A 157 -3.43 -17.49 12.55
C THR A 157 -2.18 -18.16 13.12
N GLY A 158 -1.54 -17.56 14.12
CA GLY A 158 -0.22 -17.98 14.60
C GLY A 158 0.92 -17.70 13.63
N ALA A 159 0.65 -17.04 12.50
CA ALA A 159 1.65 -16.83 11.46
C ALA A 159 2.73 -15.85 11.93
N GLU A 160 3.99 -16.26 11.77
CA GLU A 160 5.16 -15.45 12.07
C GLU A 160 5.45 -14.46 10.94
N TYR A 161 5.81 -13.22 11.26
CA TYR A 161 6.21 -12.22 10.28
C TYR A 161 7.17 -11.20 10.88
N ILE A 162 7.84 -10.43 10.02
CA ILE A 162 8.73 -9.34 10.43
C ILE A 162 8.04 -8.01 10.17
N GLU A 163 7.95 -7.18 11.20
CA GLU A 163 7.46 -5.81 11.05
C GLU A 163 8.47 -4.97 10.27
N TRP A 164 7.98 -4.14 9.34
CA TRP A 164 8.82 -3.36 8.43
C TRP A 164 9.81 -2.44 9.15
N ALA A 165 9.45 -1.91 10.33
CA ALA A 165 10.31 -1.01 11.09
C ALA A 165 11.57 -1.73 11.60
N PHE A 166 11.45 -3.01 12.00
CA PHE A 166 12.60 -3.83 12.38
C PHE A 166 13.49 -4.15 11.18
N ALA A 167 12.90 -4.58 10.06
CA ALA A 167 13.68 -4.88 8.84
C ALA A 167 14.42 -3.64 8.32
N LEU A 168 13.74 -2.48 8.30
CA LEU A 168 14.36 -1.22 7.86
C LEU A 168 15.49 -0.80 8.81
N ALA A 169 15.29 -0.91 10.12
CA ALA A 169 16.32 -0.58 11.08
C ALA A 169 17.54 -1.49 10.95
N ALA A 170 17.32 -2.81 10.84
CA ALA A 170 18.39 -3.79 10.67
C ALA A 170 19.23 -3.51 9.42
N VAL A 171 18.58 -3.28 8.27
CA VAL A 171 19.31 -3.03 7.02
C VAL A 171 20.02 -1.69 7.01
N LYS A 172 19.43 -0.62 7.57
CA LYS A 172 20.07 0.71 7.66
C LYS A 172 21.24 0.73 8.63
N LEU A 173 21.20 -0.05 9.71
CA LEU A 173 22.34 -0.22 10.63
C LEU A 173 23.47 -1.02 9.98
N ALA A 174 23.13 -2.04 9.17
CA ALA A 174 24.10 -2.89 8.48
C ALA A 174 24.69 -2.26 7.21
N ASP A 175 23.96 -1.36 6.56
CA ASP A 175 24.39 -0.61 5.40
C ASP A 175 23.79 0.80 5.44
N PRO A 176 24.57 1.81 5.86
CA PRO A 176 24.13 3.20 5.85
C PRO A 176 23.67 3.67 4.47
N HIS A 177 24.28 3.15 3.38
CA HIS A 177 23.97 3.52 1.99
C HIS A 177 22.74 2.80 1.43
N PHE A 178 22.04 2.00 2.23
CA PHE A 178 20.83 1.33 1.80
C PHE A 178 19.81 2.33 1.27
N LEU A 179 19.25 2.08 0.09
CA LEU A 179 18.19 2.88 -0.51
C LEU A 179 17.06 1.97 -0.96
N TRP A 180 15.85 2.51 -1.06
CA TRP A 180 14.75 1.78 -1.68
C TRP A 180 13.83 2.71 -2.47
N GLU A 181 13.14 2.15 -3.45
CA GLU A 181 12.23 2.88 -4.33
C GLU A 181 10.98 2.04 -4.61
N VAL A 182 9.85 2.71 -4.75
CA VAL A 182 8.64 2.08 -5.29
C VAL A 182 8.77 2.10 -6.80
N GLU A 183 8.55 0.95 -7.43
CA GLU A 183 8.49 0.85 -8.89
C GLU A 183 7.32 1.67 -9.42
N VAL A 184 7.63 2.74 -10.13
CA VAL A 184 6.67 3.55 -10.88
C VAL A 184 6.83 3.22 -12.34
N ARG A 185 5.72 2.88 -13.00
CA ARG A 185 5.73 2.51 -14.41
C ARG A 185 4.57 3.14 -15.13
N GLU A 186 4.77 3.34 -16.42
CA GLU A 186 3.72 3.75 -17.32
C GLU A 186 2.72 2.60 -17.48
N ILE A 187 1.45 2.88 -17.24
CA ILE A 187 0.37 1.91 -17.35
C ILE A 187 -0.74 2.52 -18.20
N ILE A 188 -1.26 1.66 -19.08
CA ILE A 188 -2.46 1.93 -19.85
C ILE A 188 -3.65 1.53 -18.99
N ASP A 189 -4.47 2.50 -18.62
CA ASP A 189 -5.78 2.23 -18.03
C ASP A 189 -6.66 1.54 -19.08
N ARG A 190 -7.07 0.30 -18.79
CA ARG A 190 -7.85 -0.53 -19.73
C ARG A 190 -9.28 -0.04 -19.92
N GLU A 191 -9.81 0.78 -19.02
CA GLU A 191 -11.16 1.35 -19.13
C GLU A 191 -11.14 2.67 -19.90
N THR A 192 -10.11 3.50 -19.72
CA THR A 192 -10.07 4.86 -20.29
C THR A 192 -9.15 5.00 -21.50
N GLY A 193 -8.17 4.09 -21.67
CA GLY A 193 -7.08 4.19 -22.64
C GLY A 193 -5.99 5.19 -22.25
N GLU A 194 -6.08 5.78 -21.05
CA GLU A 194 -5.12 6.78 -20.58
C GLU A 194 -3.78 6.10 -20.24
N VAL A 195 -2.71 6.71 -20.74
CA VAL A 195 -1.34 6.32 -20.42
C VAL A 195 -0.86 7.21 -19.29
N ALA A 196 -0.57 6.62 -18.13
CA ALA A 196 -0.10 7.40 -17.01
C ALA A 196 0.87 6.61 -16.13
N MET A 197 1.79 7.34 -15.49
CA MET A 197 2.65 6.77 -14.47
C MET A 197 1.79 6.32 -13.28
N ARG A 198 2.01 5.09 -12.82
CA ARG A 198 1.33 4.52 -11.66
C ARG A 198 2.32 3.75 -10.79
N PRO A 199 2.17 3.77 -9.46
CA PRO A 199 3.06 3.10 -8.51
C PRO A 199 2.62 1.67 -8.19
N TYR A 200 1.96 1.01 -9.14
CA TYR A 200 1.44 -0.35 -9.04
C TYR A 200 1.39 -0.92 -10.45
N LYS A 201 1.00 -2.19 -10.62
CA LYS A 201 0.62 -2.76 -11.91
C LYS A 201 -0.59 -3.69 -11.78
N PRO A 202 -1.48 -3.76 -12.79
CA PRO A 202 -2.45 -4.85 -12.87
C PRO A 202 -1.72 -6.21 -12.86
N SER A 203 -2.26 -7.17 -12.12
CA SER A 203 -1.71 -8.52 -12.00
C SER A 203 -2.83 -9.52 -11.74
N GLY A 204 -3.14 -10.36 -12.73
CA GLY A 204 -4.33 -11.21 -12.68
C GLY A 204 -5.60 -10.39 -12.48
N THR A 205 -6.42 -10.77 -11.50
CA THR A 205 -7.65 -10.05 -11.14
C THR A 205 -7.44 -8.87 -10.19
N GLY A 206 -6.21 -8.65 -9.71
CA GLY A 206 -5.88 -7.58 -8.76
C GLY A 206 -4.72 -6.74 -9.23
N PHE A 207 -3.97 -6.23 -8.26
CA PHE A 207 -2.84 -5.33 -8.48
C PHE A 207 -1.62 -5.83 -7.74
N SER A 208 -0.44 -5.40 -8.18
CA SER A 208 0.82 -5.63 -7.48
C SER A 208 1.63 -4.35 -7.37
N VAL A 209 2.45 -4.26 -6.33
CA VAL A 209 3.41 -3.18 -6.13
C VAL A 209 4.83 -3.75 -6.20
N GLY A 210 5.73 -3.04 -6.86
CA GLY A 210 7.14 -3.37 -6.92
C GLY A 210 7.91 -2.49 -5.94
N VAL A 211 8.83 -3.08 -5.19
CA VAL A 211 9.77 -2.34 -4.34
C VAL A 211 11.18 -2.79 -4.68
N THR A 212 12.00 -1.85 -5.12
CA THR A 212 13.42 -2.08 -5.39
C THR A 212 14.24 -1.61 -4.20
N VAL A 213 15.14 -2.45 -3.72
CA VAL A 213 16.10 -2.12 -2.67
C VAL A 213 17.51 -2.16 -3.23
N THR A 214 18.36 -1.25 -2.79
CA THR A 214 19.79 -1.25 -3.04
C THR A 214 20.50 -1.51 -1.72
N TYR A 215 21.12 -2.68 -1.57
CA TYR A 215 21.86 -3.11 -0.38
C TYR A 215 23.27 -3.53 -0.78
N ARG A 216 24.30 -2.93 -0.18
CA ARG A 216 25.72 -3.17 -0.48
C ARG A 216 26.01 -3.17 -1.99
N ASN A 217 25.50 -2.14 -2.68
CA ASN A 217 25.58 -1.93 -4.13
C ASN A 217 24.90 -3.01 -5.00
N ARG A 218 24.06 -3.87 -4.43
CA ARG A 218 23.24 -4.84 -5.16
C ARG A 218 21.79 -4.39 -5.14
N LYS A 219 21.15 -4.45 -6.31
CA LYS A 219 19.72 -4.18 -6.46
C LYS A 219 18.92 -5.47 -6.46
N HIS A 220 17.78 -5.46 -5.76
CA HIS A 220 16.75 -6.49 -5.84
C HIS A 220 15.38 -5.83 -5.93
N THR A 221 14.50 -6.38 -6.76
CA THR A 221 13.11 -5.91 -6.89
C THR A 221 12.16 -7.01 -6.46
N GLU A 222 11.32 -6.72 -5.47
CA GLU A 222 10.27 -7.61 -5.02
C GLU A 222 8.91 -7.11 -5.50
N TRP A 223 8.09 -8.01 -6.06
CA TRP A 223 6.72 -7.71 -6.47
C TRP A 223 5.73 -8.42 -5.56
N LEU A 224 4.83 -7.67 -4.91
CA LEU A 224 3.78 -8.26 -4.08
C LEU A 224 2.38 -7.85 -4.50
N PRO A 225 1.40 -8.77 -4.42
CA PRO A 225 0.01 -8.44 -4.64
C PRO A 225 -0.47 -7.45 -3.57
N ILE A 226 -1.34 -6.53 -3.98
CA ILE A 226 -2.03 -5.64 -3.07
C ILE A 226 -3.12 -6.45 -2.39
N MET A 227 -2.90 -6.73 -1.10
CA MET A 227 -3.74 -7.61 -0.31
C MET A 227 -4.41 -6.88 0.84
N GLY A 228 -5.59 -7.36 1.20
CA GLY A 228 -6.32 -6.87 2.37
C GLY A 228 -7.26 -7.92 2.92
N THR A 229 -8.30 -7.42 3.59
CA THR A 229 -9.33 -8.29 4.15
C THR A 229 -10.54 -8.28 3.22
N ALA A 230 -10.87 -9.44 2.66
CA ALA A 230 -11.99 -9.60 1.74
C ALA A 230 -12.98 -10.66 2.24
N MET A 231 -14.22 -10.59 1.75
CA MET A 231 -15.21 -11.64 1.94
C MET A 231 -14.94 -12.75 0.92
N VAL A 232 -14.65 -13.96 1.40
CA VAL A 232 -14.32 -15.12 0.57
C VAL A 232 -15.37 -16.20 0.82
N GLN A 233 -15.88 -16.77 -0.27
CA GLN A 233 -16.74 -17.95 -0.19
C GLN A 233 -15.86 -19.16 0.19
N THR A 234 -16.05 -19.69 1.39
CA THR A 234 -15.41 -20.92 1.84
C THR A 234 -16.40 -22.08 1.77
N ARG A 235 -15.92 -23.33 1.94
CA ARG A 235 -16.80 -24.51 2.11
C ARG A 235 -17.83 -24.31 3.24
N ASN A 236 -17.49 -23.53 4.26
CA ASN A 236 -18.32 -23.22 5.42
C ASN A 236 -19.09 -21.89 5.28
N GLY A 237 -19.27 -21.40 4.05
CA GLY A 237 -19.96 -20.14 3.75
C GLY A 237 -19.02 -18.94 3.62
N LEU A 238 -19.61 -17.75 3.49
CA LEU A 238 -18.91 -16.49 3.36
C LEU A 238 -18.16 -16.14 4.66
N ARG A 239 -16.83 -16.08 4.60
CA ARG A 239 -15.98 -15.68 5.73
C ARG A 239 -15.12 -14.49 5.34
N LYS A 240 -14.84 -13.63 6.32
CA LYS A 240 -13.92 -12.50 6.17
C LYS A 240 -12.50 -13.01 6.39
N LEU A 241 -11.71 -13.11 5.32
CA LEU A 241 -10.33 -13.62 5.38
C LEU A 241 -9.34 -12.49 5.10
N GLY A 242 -8.23 -12.49 5.82
CA GLY A 242 -7.08 -11.62 5.58
C GLY A 242 -6.22 -12.11 4.41
N ASN A 243 -5.26 -11.29 4.00
CA ASN A 243 -4.29 -11.61 2.95
C ASN A 243 -4.91 -12.04 1.61
N GLN A 244 -6.06 -11.49 1.28
CA GLN A 244 -6.73 -11.73 0.00
C GLN A 244 -6.33 -10.66 -1.01
N SER A 245 -6.06 -11.06 -2.25
CA SER A 245 -5.83 -10.11 -3.35
C SER A 245 -7.04 -9.22 -3.53
N LEU A 246 -6.84 -7.90 -3.57
CA LEU A 246 -7.92 -6.93 -3.72
C LEU A 246 -8.10 -6.57 -5.20
N THR A 247 -9.36 -6.60 -5.63
CA THR A 247 -9.79 -6.11 -6.95
C THR A 247 -10.09 -4.61 -6.95
N ASP A 248 -10.36 -4.05 -5.77
CA ASP A 248 -10.64 -2.62 -5.54
C ASP A 248 -9.89 -2.15 -4.29
N PRO A 249 -8.55 -2.03 -4.35
CA PRO A 249 -7.75 -1.60 -3.20
C PRO A 249 -7.90 -0.11 -2.94
N SER A 250 -7.61 0.36 -1.74
CA SER A 250 -7.45 1.79 -1.45
C SER A 250 -5.97 2.23 -1.51
N ALA A 251 -5.71 3.55 -1.55
CA ALA A 251 -4.36 4.10 -1.33
C ALA A 251 -3.71 3.60 -0.01
N SER A 252 -4.53 3.33 1.02
CA SER A 252 -4.05 2.76 2.28
C SER A 252 -3.61 1.31 2.14
N ASP A 253 -4.32 0.50 1.35
CA ASP A 253 -3.95 -0.90 1.08
C ASP A 253 -2.71 -0.99 0.20
N TRP A 254 -2.60 -0.10 -0.78
CA TRP A 254 -1.38 0.11 -1.56
C TRP A 254 -0.18 0.41 -0.65
N ASN A 255 -0.26 1.42 0.23
CA ASN A 255 0.87 1.78 1.09
C ASN A 255 1.22 0.67 2.10
N LYS A 256 0.24 -0.07 2.63
CA LYS A 256 0.52 -1.27 3.46
C LYS A 256 1.29 -2.32 2.64
N SER A 257 0.90 -2.51 1.38
CA SER A 257 1.55 -3.47 0.48
C SER A 257 2.96 -3.03 0.10
N VAL A 258 3.21 -1.73 -0.07
CA VAL A 258 4.57 -1.16 -0.22
C VAL A 258 5.44 -1.54 0.98
N MET A 259 4.96 -1.31 2.21
CA MET A 259 5.76 -1.62 3.41
C MET A 259 6.02 -3.13 3.57
N ARG A 260 5.04 -3.98 3.20
CA ARG A 260 5.24 -5.44 3.14
C ARG A 260 6.25 -5.84 2.06
N GLY A 261 6.16 -5.21 0.89
CA GLY A 261 7.09 -5.39 -0.24
C GLY A 261 8.52 -5.02 0.15
N LEU A 262 8.68 -3.90 0.84
CA LEU A 262 9.96 -3.46 1.40
C LEU A 262 10.55 -4.51 2.35
N THR A 263 9.78 -5.03 3.31
CA THR A 263 10.28 -6.05 4.25
C THR A 263 10.76 -7.30 3.51
N LYS A 264 10.00 -7.80 2.53
CA LYS A 264 10.40 -8.96 1.74
C LYS A 264 11.61 -8.68 0.85
N ALA A 265 11.65 -7.52 0.20
CA ALA A 265 12.80 -7.11 -0.60
C ALA A 265 14.08 -7.03 0.24
N ILE A 266 14.00 -6.50 1.47
CA ILE A 266 15.10 -6.49 2.43
C ILE A 266 15.52 -7.92 2.78
N ALA A 267 14.58 -8.81 3.08
CA ALA A 267 14.89 -10.19 3.44
C ALA A 267 15.63 -10.93 2.32
N VAL A 268 15.19 -10.78 1.07
CA VAL A 268 15.85 -11.40 -0.09
C VAL A 268 17.24 -10.79 -0.36
N ALA A 269 17.35 -9.47 -0.30
CA ALA A 269 18.61 -8.78 -0.62
C ALA A 269 19.69 -8.92 0.46
N SER A 270 19.29 -9.01 1.73
CA SER A 270 20.21 -8.97 2.88
C SER A 270 20.31 -10.28 3.66
N GLY A 271 19.36 -11.19 3.47
CA GLY A 271 19.21 -12.38 4.30
C GLY A 271 18.44 -12.17 5.60
N TYR A 272 18.20 -10.93 6.03
CA TYR A 272 17.54 -10.64 7.30
C TYR A 272 16.13 -11.23 7.35
N GLY A 273 15.97 -12.31 8.11
CA GLY A 273 14.69 -12.96 8.30
C GLY A 273 14.13 -13.72 7.10
N LEU A 274 14.98 -14.05 6.12
CA LEU A 274 14.61 -14.89 4.99
C LEU A 274 14.07 -16.26 5.46
N ALA A 275 14.58 -16.80 6.55
CA ALA A 275 14.11 -18.05 7.15
C ALA A 275 12.64 -17.99 7.63
N VAL A 276 12.16 -16.82 8.09
CA VAL A 276 10.76 -16.64 8.49
C VAL A 276 9.85 -16.80 7.27
N TYR A 277 10.23 -16.20 6.14
CA TYR A 277 9.47 -16.32 4.89
C TYR A 277 9.55 -17.72 4.28
N ALA A 278 10.70 -18.40 4.37
CA ALA A 278 10.83 -19.79 3.91
C ALA A 278 9.89 -20.75 4.67
N LYS A 279 9.74 -20.57 5.99
CA LYS A 279 8.77 -21.33 6.79
C LYS A 279 7.33 -21.03 6.36
N LEU A 280 6.99 -19.75 6.20
CA LEU A 280 5.65 -19.35 5.73
C LEU A 280 5.27 -20.00 4.39
N ASP A 281 6.21 -20.10 3.45
CA ASP A 281 5.95 -20.74 2.16
C ASP A 281 5.77 -22.26 2.30
N THR A 282 6.51 -22.89 3.22
CA THR A 282 6.37 -24.33 3.51
C THR A 282 5.03 -24.64 4.17
N ASP A 283 4.63 -23.83 5.15
CA ASP A 283 3.36 -23.99 5.87
C ASP A 283 2.17 -23.79 4.91
N ALA A 284 2.23 -22.78 4.02
CA ALA A 284 1.22 -22.53 3.01
C ALA A 284 1.07 -23.67 1.98
N GLN A 285 2.14 -24.42 1.70
CA GLN A 285 2.10 -25.60 0.85
C GLN A 285 1.48 -26.81 1.57
N SER A 286 1.70 -26.93 2.89
CA SER A 286 1.17 -28.04 3.69
C SER A 286 -0.33 -27.96 3.98
N ASP A 287 -0.91 -26.76 4.01
CA ASP A 287 -2.37 -26.55 4.12
C ASP A 287 -3.16 -27.02 2.89
N GLY A 288 -2.48 -27.43 1.81
CA GLY A 288 -3.08 -28.04 0.63
C GLY A 288 -3.47 -29.53 0.79
N ASP A 289 -2.93 -30.22 1.80
CA ASP A 289 -3.03 -31.69 1.95
C ASP A 289 -3.53 -32.17 3.33
N ALA A 290 -4.03 -31.30 4.21
CA ALA A 290 -4.44 -31.67 5.56
C ALA A 290 -5.98 -31.83 5.72
N ASP A 291 -6.54 -32.89 5.11
CA ASP A 291 -7.71 -33.59 5.66
C ASP A 291 -7.17 -34.85 6.38
N ASP A 292 -7.52 -35.00 7.67
CA ASP A 292 -7.24 -36.11 8.60
C ASP A 292 -5.85 -36.26 9.27
N ALA A 293 -5.67 -35.62 10.43
CA ALA A 293 -5.02 -36.27 11.60
C ALA A 293 -5.38 -35.59 12.96
N PRO A 294 -5.43 -36.34 14.09
CA PRO A 294 -5.98 -35.90 15.37
C PRO A 294 -4.97 -35.16 16.30
N PRO A 295 -5.44 -34.55 17.42
CA PRO A 295 -4.68 -33.53 18.13
C PRO A 295 -3.70 -34.13 19.13
N GLN A 296 -2.41 -33.81 19.01
CA GLN A 296 -1.36 -33.91 20.03
C GLN A 296 -0.10 -33.23 19.45
N SER A 297 0.84 -32.63 20.17
CA SER A 297 1.03 -32.32 21.58
C SER A 297 2.21 -31.34 21.67
N ALA A 298 2.30 -30.65 22.79
CA ALA A 298 3.30 -29.66 23.20
C ALA A 298 4.70 -29.70 22.56
N ARG A 299 5.16 -28.53 22.04
CA ARG A 299 6.58 -28.13 22.04
C ARG A 299 6.75 -26.60 21.90
N PRO A 300 7.95 -26.06 22.22
CA PRO A 300 8.24 -25.23 23.38
C PRO A 300 8.02 -23.72 23.14
N THR A 301 7.76 -23.01 24.25
CA THR A 301 7.46 -21.59 24.33
C THR A 301 8.58 -20.70 23.76
N PRO A 302 8.31 -19.84 22.77
CA PRO A 302 9.16 -18.69 22.46
C PRO A 302 8.96 -17.60 23.52
N VAL A 303 10.00 -16.81 23.76
CA VAL A 303 10.05 -15.75 24.78
C VAL A 303 8.90 -14.76 24.59
N ARG A 304 7.91 -14.86 25.48
CA ARG A 304 6.71 -14.01 25.54
C ARG A 304 7.05 -12.67 26.17
N SER A 305 6.91 -11.56 25.44
CA SER A 305 6.81 -10.24 26.04
C SER A 305 5.46 -10.07 26.75
N VAL A 306 5.50 -9.47 27.94
CA VAL A 306 4.47 -9.38 29.00
C VAL A 306 3.14 -8.73 28.54
N PRO A 307 1.96 -9.18 29.05
CA PRO A 307 0.65 -8.85 28.49
C PRO A 307 0.00 -7.60 29.12
N LYS A 308 -0.90 -6.95 28.35
CA LYS A 308 -2.02 -6.19 28.93
C LYS A 308 -3.32 -6.56 28.22
N SER A 309 -4.30 -6.88 29.06
CA SER A 309 -5.62 -7.43 28.82
C SER A 309 -6.57 -6.51 28.04
N ASN A 310 -7.26 -7.07 27.05
CA ASN A 310 -8.48 -6.50 26.46
C ASN A 310 -9.72 -7.27 27.00
N PRO A 311 -10.83 -6.57 27.34
CA PRO A 311 -12.17 -7.15 27.36
C PRO A 311 -12.83 -7.12 25.96
N PRO A 312 -13.96 -7.83 25.76
CA PRO A 312 -14.29 -8.51 24.51
C PRO A 312 -14.95 -7.64 23.43
N SER A 313 -14.84 -8.13 22.19
CA SER A 313 -15.44 -7.61 20.95
C SER A 313 -16.97 -7.47 21.01
N PRO A 314 -17.55 -6.36 20.48
CA PRO A 314 -18.98 -6.31 20.19
C PRO A 314 -19.31 -6.88 18.80
N GLN A 315 -20.41 -7.66 18.78
CA GLN A 315 -21.12 -8.20 17.62
C GLN A 315 -21.71 -7.14 16.67
N PRO A 316 -22.11 -7.51 15.43
CA PRO A 316 -22.50 -6.59 14.38
C PRO A 316 -23.97 -6.14 14.50
N ASN A 317 -24.21 -4.83 14.37
CA ASN A 317 -25.56 -4.29 14.20
C ASN A 317 -26.04 -4.42 12.74
N ARG A 318 -27.33 -4.79 12.63
CA ARG A 318 -28.14 -5.00 11.43
C ARG A 318 -28.22 -3.77 10.48
N PRO A 319 -28.64 -3.97 9.21
CA PRO A 319 -28.52 -3.00 8.13
C PRO A 319 -29.54 -1.86 8.24
N ARG A 320 -29.09 -0.62 8.03
CA ARG A 320 -29.98 0.51 7.73
C ARG A 320 -30.34 0.47 6.24
N GLN A 321 -31.64 0.52 6.00
CA GLN A 321 -32.27 0.64 4.69
C GLN A 321 -31.68 1.82 3.90
N SER A 322 -31.19 1.52 2.70
CA SER A 322 -30.88 2.48 1.66
C SER A 322 -32.18 2.90 1.00
N THR A 323 -32.57 4.18 1.15
CA THR A 323 -33.51 4.82 0.24
C THR A 323 -32.76 5.19 -1.03
N ARG A 324 -32.91 4.37 -2.08
CA ARG A 324 -32.54 4.70 -3.46
C ARG A 324 -33.34 5.92 -3.95
N PRO A 325 -32.71 6.98 -4.47
CA PRO A 325 -33.35 7.84 -5.45
C PRO A 325 -33.50 7.06 -6.76
N ALA A 326 -34.66 7.18 -7.40
CA ALA A 326 -34.97 6.55 -8.67
C ALA A 326 -34.02 7.02 -9.77
N MET A 327 -33.39 6.08 -10.48
CA MET A 327 -32.68 6.34 -11.73
C MET A 327 -33.69 6.81 -12.78
N ALA A 328 -33.51 8.03 -13.28
CA ALA A 328 -34.09 8.46 -14.53
C ALA A 328 -33.52 7.58 -15.65
N GLN A 329 -34.39 6.92 -16.41
CA GLN A 329 -34.02 6.16 -17.60
C GLN A 329 -33.52 7.14 -18.67
N ALA A 330 -32.26 6.95 -19.09
CA ALA A 330 -31.72 7.60 -20.27
C ALA A 330 -32.37 6.99 -21.54
N PRO A 331 -32.57 7.79 -22.61
CA PRO A 331 -33.32 7.38 -23.79
C PRO A 331 -32.58 6.30 -24.59
N ALA A 332 -33.36 5.35 -25.12
CA ALA A 332 -32.87 4.26 -25.97
C ALA A 332 -32.20 4.80 -27.25
N PRO A 333 -31.09 4.17 -27.72
CA PRO A 333 -30.46 4.56 -28.98
C PRO A 333 -31.34 4.17 -30.17
N LYS A 334 -31.32 5.04 -31.20
CA LYS A 334 -32.06 4.86 -32.45
C LYS A 334 -31.57 3.60 -33.18
N ALA A 335 -32.53 2.78 -33.62
CA ALA A 335 -32.30 1.57 -34.39
C ALA A 335 -31.69 1.88 -35.77
N GLY A 336 -30.62 1.17 -36.15
CA GLY A 336 -30.18 1.08 -37.55
C GLY A 336 -28.71 0.74 -37.83
N GLY A 337 -27.79 0.97 -36.89
CA GLY A 337 -26.35 0.75 -37.12
C GLY A 337 -25.84 -0.63 -36.69
N THR A 338 -24.86 -1.17 -37.41
CA THR A 338 -24.08 -2.34 -37.00
C THR A 338 -23.38 -2.09 -35.66
N VAL A 339 -23.07 -3.14 -34.88
CA VAL A 339 -22.36 -3.02 -33.59
C VAL A 339 -21.06 -2.21 -33.75
N LEU A 340 -20.38 -2.36 -34.88
CA LEU A 340 -19.16 -1.63 -35.21
C LEU A 340 -19.40 -0.11 -35.36
N GLU A 341 -20.50 0.30 -35.98
CA GLU A 341 -20.87 1.71 -36.11
C GLU A 341 -21.21 2.32 -34.75
N GLN A 342 -21.95 1.58 -33.91
CA GLN A 342 -22.24 2.02 -32.54
C GLN A 342 -20.97 2.22 -31.71
N ILE A 343 -19.98 1.33 -31.87
CA ILE A 343 -18.66 1.49 -31.24
C ILE A 343 -17.97 2.75 -31.74
N LYS A 344 -17.95 3.01 -33.06
CA LYS A 344 -17.30 4.20 -33.65
C LYS A 344 -17.97 5.51 -33.20
N GLU A 345 -19.30 5.53 -33.12
CA GLU A 345 -20.07 6.67 -32.62
C GLU A 345 -19.78 6.93 -31.13
N LEU A 346 -19.81 5.89 -30.30
CA LEU A 346 -19.53 6.01 -28.87
C LEU A 346 -18.06 6.36 -28.59
N ALA A 347 -17.13 5.84 -29.39
CA ALA A 347 -15.72 6.20 -29.30
C ALA A 347 -15.53 7.69 -29.55
N THR A 348 -16.19 8.23 -30.58
CA THR A 348 -16.20 9.67 -30.88
C THR A 348 -16.82 10.48 -29.73
N ALA A 349 -17.99 10.06 -29.23
CA ALA A 349 -18.70 10.74 -28.16
C ALA A 349 -17.96 10.74 -26.80
N THR A 350 -17.05 9.78 -26.59
CA THR A 350 -16.27 9.63 -25.36
C THR A 350 -14.81 10.05 -25.50
N HIS A 351 -14.45 10.68 -26.62
CA HIS A 351 -13.08 11.06 -26.96
C HIS A 351 -12.09 9.88 -26.84
N THR A 352 -12.50 8.71 -27.33
CA THR A 352 -11.68 7.49 -27.37
C THR A 352 -11.22 7.26 -28.81
N GLU A 353 -9.92 7.16 -29.03
CA GLU A 353 -9.39 6.89 -30.37
C GLU A 353 -9.61 5.44 -30.78
N VAL A 354 -10.15 5.22 -31.99
CA VAL A 354 -10.43 3.87 -32.52
C VAL A 354 -9.15 3.03 -32.65
N ALA A 355 -8.01 3.66 -32.94
CA ALA A 355 -6.72 2.98 -32.99
C ALA A 355 -6.32 2.36 -31.65
N HIS A 356 -6.62 3.02 -30.53
CA HIS A 356 -6.36 2.48 -29.19
C HIS A 356 -7.27 1.29 -28.86
N ILE A 357 -8.51 1.32 -29.34
CA ILE A 357 -9.44 0.20 -29.17
C ILE A 357 -8.98 -1.02 -29.99
N ALA A 358 -8.53 -0.81 -31.23
CA ALA A 358 -7.97 -1.89 -32.06
C ALA A 358 -6.71 -2.49 -31.41
N ALA A 359 -5.80 -1.66 -30.93
CA ALA A 359 -4.62 -2.09 -30.19
C ALA A 359 -4.96 -2.88 -28.91
N TRP A 360 -6.02 -2.47 -28.18
CA TRP A 360 -6.51 -3.18 -26.98
C TRP A 360 -7.00 -4.60 -27.30
N CYS A 361 -7.65 -4.80 -28.44
CA CYS A 361 -8.06 -6.11 -28.94
C CYS A 361 -6.89 -6.94 -29.50
N GLY A 362 -5.69 -6.37 -29.63
CA GLY A 362 -4.57 -7.03 -30.30
C GLY A 362 -4.80 -7.24 -31.80
N VAL A 363 -5.58 -6.34 -32.43
CA VAL A 363 -5.90 -6.40 -33.87
C VAL A 363 -5.48 -5.12 -34.58
N ASP A 364 -5.16 -5.23 -35.87
CA ASP A 364 -4.72 -4.08 -36.66
C ASP A 364 -5.85 -3.08 -36.95
N SER A 365 -7.11 -3.54 -36.89
CA SER A 365 -8.27 -2.68 -37.06
C SER A 365 -9.50 -3.25 -36.34
N LEU A 366 -10.44 -2.37 -35.96
CA LEU A 366 -11.64 -2.75 -35.20
C LEU A 366 -12.55 -3.72 -35.99
N GLU A 367 -12.46 -3.70 -37.31
CA GLU A 367 -13.12 -4.64 -38.22
C GLU A 367 -12.66 -6.09 -37.99
N ASN A 368 -11.45 -6.29 -37.48
CA ASN A 368 -10.87 -7.62 -37.18
C ASN A 368 -11.14 -8.10 -35.75
N ALA A 369 -11.75 -7.27 -34.90
CA ALA A 369 -12.10 -7.64 -33.53
C ALA A 369 -13.19 -8.74 -33.50
N THR A 370 -13.11 -9.65 -32.53
CA THR A 370 -14.12 -10.72 -32.38
C THR A 370 -15.46 -10.14 -31.90
N ASP A 371 -16.56 -10.88 -32.07
CA ASP A 371 -17.87 -10.43 -31.58
C ASP A 371 -17.93 -10.32 -30.05
N ALA A 372 -17.12 -11.12 -29.34
CA ALA A 372 -16.94 -11.01 -27.89
C ALA A 372 -16.24 -9.69 -27.54
N ASP A 373 -15.16 -9.36 -28.25
CA ASP A 373 -14.45 -8.09 -28.07
C ASP A 373 -15.35 -6.89 -28.37
N ARG A 374 -16.10 -6.93 -29.48
CA ARG A 374 -17.03 -5.86 -29.87
C ARG A 374 -18.12 -5.64 -28.82
N THR A 375 -18.67 -6.72 -28.27
CA THR A 375 -19.67 -6.64 -27.21
C THR A 375 -19.10 -5.99 -25.95
N GLU A 376 -17.88 -6.36 -25.57
CA GLU A 376 -17.21 -5.80 -24.40
C GLU A 376 -16.82 -4.32 -24.61
N ILE A 377 -16.31 -3.97 -25.79
CA ILE A 377 -16.02 -2.57 -26.17
C ILE A 377 -17.27 -1.72 -26.05
N LEU A 378 -18.40 -2.20 -26.59
CA LEU A 378 -19.67 -1.46 -26.54
C LEU A 378 -20.10 -1.19 -25.09
N ARG A 379 -20.02 -2.20 -24.22
CA ARG A 379 -20.33 -2.08 -22.79
C ARG A 379 -19.43 -1.06 -22.08
N LEU A 380 -18.14 -1.08 -22.38
CA LEU A 380 -17.14 -0.18 -21.79
C LEU A 380 -17.38 1.27 -22.20
N LEU A 381 -17.62 1.52 -23.50
CA LEU A 381 -17.89 2.87 -24.01
C LEU A 381 -19.20 3.45 -23.48
N GLN A 382 -20.25 2.64 -23.34
CA GLN A 382 -21.52 3.04 -22.70
C GLN A 382 -21.33 3.41 -21.22
N THR A 383 -20.48 2.68 -20.51
CA THR A 383 -20.13 2.97 -19.12
C THR A 383 -19.36 4.30 -19.01
N LYS A 384 -18.38 4.52 -19.89
CA LYS A 384 -17.61 5.78 -19.96
C LYS A 384 -18.51 6.97 -20.28
N GLN A 385 -19.42 6.83 -21.24
CA GLN A 385 -20.41 7.86 -21.59
C GLN A 385 -21.29 8.23 -20.39
N SER A 386 -21.76 7.23 -19.63
CA SER A 386 -22.59 7.45 -18.43
C SER A 386 -21.82 8.19 -17.33
N ARG A 387 -20.53 7.89 -17.13
CA ARG A 387 -19.67 8.59 -16.17
C ARG A 387 -19.37 10.03 -16.59
N LEU A 388 -19.13 10.27 -17.89
CA LEU A 388 -18.93 11.62 -18.43
C LEU A 388 -20.18 12.48 -18.26
N ALA A 389 -21.35 11.93 -18.55
CA ALA A 389 -22.63 12.60 -18.31
C ALA A 389 -22.84 12.93 -16.82
N ALA A 390 -22.50 11.99 -15.92
CA ALA A 390 -22.58 12.22 -14.47
C ALA A 390 -21.60 13.31 -13.98
N ARG A 391 -20.38 13.36 -14.52
CA ARG A 391 -19.38 14.39 -14.21
C ARG A 391 -19.80 15.78 -14.71
N GLN A 392 -20.35 15.85 -15.93
CA GLN A 392 -20.89 17.11 -16.47
C GLN A 392 -22.10 17.61 -15.67
N ALA A 393 -22.96 16.70 -15.21
CA ALA A 393 -24.09 17.04 -14.35
C ALA A 393 -23.69 17.46 -12.93
N ALA A 394 -22.54 17.01 -12.42
CA ALA A 394 -22.01 17.42 -11.12
C ALA A 394 -21.21 18.74 -11.17
N ALA A 395 -20.77 19.16 -12.36
CA ALA A 395 -20.02 20.39 -12.59
C ALA A 395 -20.91 21.58 -13.01
N ALA A 396 -22.17 21.32 -13.36
CA ALA A 396 -23.23 22.30 -13.60
C ALA A 396 -24.04 22.53 -12.32
#